data_AF-B7ARJ6-F1
#
_entry.id   AF-B7ARJ6-F1
#
_cell.length_a   1.000
_cell.length_b   1.000
_cell.length_c   1.000
_cell.angle_alpha   90.00
_cell.angle_beta   90.00
_cell.angle_gamma   90.00
#
_symmetry.space_group_name_H-M   'P 1'
#
loop_
_entity.id
_entity.type
_entity.pdbx_description
1 polymer ?
#
loop_
_entity_poly.entity_id
_entity_poly.type
_entity_poly.pdbx_seq_one_letter_code
_entity_poly.pdbx_strand_id
1 'polypeptide(L)'
;MSGDQFISDKAVKERIISNFGGMCTEMEGAAIAQAAYVNKIPFLIMRAISDKADDSATVDYPAFEAQAIKNSVTLLTAIAAKLG
;
A
#
# COMPACT_ATOMS: atom_id res chain seq x y z
N MET A 1 1.47 6.02 -1.88
CA MET A 1 1.18 7.28 -1.18
C MET A 1 0.42 6.92 0.08
N SER A 2 0.57 7.68 1.16
CA SER A 2 -0.02 7.32 2.46
C SER A 2 -0.81 8.46 3.07
N GLY A 3 -1.90 8.15 3.76
CA GLY A 3 -2.65 9.10 4.57
C GLY A 3 -3.77 8.42 5.36
N ASP A 4 -4.29 9.08 6.39
CA ASP A 4 -5.27 8.53 7.34
C ASP A 4 -6.71 8.50 6.78
N GLN A 5 -6.87 8.06 5.54
CA GLN A 5 -8.17 7.90 4.89
C GLN A 5 -8.18 6.65 4.03
N PHE A 6 -9.22 5.83 4.17
CA PHE A 6 -9.53 4.81 3.18
C PHE A 6 -10.08 5.49 1.92
N ILE A 7 -9.33 5.40 0.81
CA ILE A 7 -9.68 6.05 -0.44
C ILE A 7 -10.63 5.14 -1.22
N SER A 8 -11.89 5.54 -1.34
CA SER A 8 -12.93 4.79 -2.05
C SER A 8 -13.73 5.65 -3.01
N ASP A 9 -13.20 6.82 -3.37
CA ASP A 9 -13.85 7.79 -4.26
C ASP A 9 -12.91 8.08 -5.42
N LYS A 10 -13.43 7.94 -6.65
CA LYS A 10 -12.65 8.12 -7.87
C LYS A 10 -12.06 9.52 -8.01
N ALA A 11 -12.79 10.57 -7.63
CA ALA A 11 -12.29 11.95 -7.72
C ALA A 11 -11.14 12.18 -6.73
N VAL A 12 -11.20 11.58 -5.55
CA VAL A 12 -10.08 11.60 -4.59
C VAL A 12 -8.84 10.91 -5.17
N LYS A 13 -9.01 9.73 -5.78
CA LYS A 13 -7.93 9.01 -6.48
C LYS A 13 -7.31 9.84 -7.61
N GLU A 14 -8.13 10.47 -8.45
CA GLU A 14 -7.65 11.31 -9.55
C GLU A 14 -6.83 12.52 -9.03
N ARG A 15 -7.30 13.16 -7.96
CA ARG A 15 -6.55 14.25 -7.29
C ARG A 15 -5.20 13.77 -6.77
N ILE A 16 -5.16 12.58 -6.16
CA ILE A 16 -3.93 11.97 -5.64
C ILE A 16 -2.94 11.69 -6.78
N ILE A 17 -3.41 11.10 -7.88
CA ILE A 17 -2.59 10.81 -9.07
C ILE A 17 -2.05 12.12 -9.65
N SER A 18 -2.90 13.13 -9.83
CA SER A 18 -2.50 14.42 -10.40
C SER A 18 -1.46 15.15 -9.56
N ASN A 19 -1.60 15.13 -8.23
CA ASN A 19 -0.72 15.89 -7.35
C ASN A 19 0.60 15.18 -7.05
N PHE A 20 0.60 13.85 -7.02
CA PHE A 20 1.73 13.07 -6.48
C PHE A 20 2.21 11.94 -7.39
N GLY A 21 1.53 11.64 -8.50
CA GLY A 21 1.85 10.50 -9.36
C GLY A 21 1.72 9.14 -8.66
N GLY A 22 0.87 9.04 -7.63
CA GLY A 22 0.75 7.83 -6.80
C GLY A 22 0.20 6.64 -7.58
N MET A 23 0.92 5.50 -7.55
CA MET A 23 0.47 4.24 -8.17
C MET A 23 -0.41 3.38 -7.26
N CYS A 24 -0.36 3.64 -5.95
CA CYS A 24 -1.08 2.93 -4.90
C CYS A 24 -1.24 3.88 -3.70
N THR A 25 -2.33 3.71 -2.94
CA THR A 25 -2.59 4.45 -1.70
C THR A 25 -2.89 3.49 -0.55
N GLU A 26 -2.43 3.83 0.65
CA GLU A 26 -2.62 3.07 1.89
C GLU A 26 -2.42 4.02 3.09
N MET A 27 -2.33 3.52 4.32
CA MET A 27 -2.45 4.37 5.51
C MET A 27 -1.17 4.47 6.37
N GLU A 28 -0.18 3.58 6.22
CA GLU A 28 0.95 3.52 7.18
C GLU A 28 2.34 3.68 6.55
N GLY A 29 2.50 3.41 5.26
CA GLY A 29 3.78 3.19 4.60
C GLY A 29 4.74 4.37 4.73
N ALA A 30 4.25 5.59 4.50
CA ALA A 30 5.04 6.81 4.67
C ALA A 30 5.36 7.11 6.14
N ALA A 31 4.45 6.80 7.07
CA ALA A 31 4.71 6.99 8.51
C ALA A 31 5.80 6.02 9.01
N ILE A 32 5.74 4.75 8.61
CA ILE A 32 6.78 3.75 8.89
C ILE A 32 8.10 4.17 8.24
N ALA A 33 8.07 4.58 6.97
CA ALA A 33 9.24 5.06 6.25
C ALA A 33 9.86 6.30 6.92
N GLN A 34 9.05 7.25 7.38
CA GLN A 34 9.51 8.43 8.11
C GLN A 34 10.20 8.03 9.41
N ALA A 35 9.60 7.14 10.21
CA ALA A 35 10.20 6.65 11.44
C ALA A 35 11.53 5.92 11.19
N ALA A 36 11.62 5.08 10.15
CA ALA A 36 12.86 4.41 9.77
C ALA A 36 13.93 5.40 9.30
N TYR A 37 13.54 6.38 8.48
CA TYR A 37 14.42 7.42 7.94
C TYR A 37 15.08 8.24 9.05
N VAL A 38 14.32 8.76 10.01
CA VAL A 38 14.88 9.57 11.12
C VAL A 38 15.82 8.75 12.02
N ASN A 39 15.63 7.43 12.08
CA ASN A 39 16.50 6.51 12.82
C ASN A 39 17.64 5.92 11.96
N LYS A 40 17.78 6.33 10.69
CA LYS A 40 18.80 5.82 9.75
C LYS A 40 18.74 4.30 9.53
N ILE A 41 17.55 3.72 9.61
CA ILE A 41 17.33 2.28 9.37
C ILE A 41 16.90 2.10 7.90
N PRO A 42 17.61 1.28 7.10
CA PRO A 42 17.16 0.93 5.76
C PRO A 42 15.78 0.25 5.82
N PHE A 43 14.89 0.60 4.89
CA PHE A 43 13.53 0.08 4.88
C PHE A 43 13.07 -0.25 3.46
N LEU A 44 12.09 -1.15 3.38
CA LEU A 44 11.37 -1.50 2.17
C LEU A 44 9.88 -1.53 2.51
N ILE A 45 9.08 -0.75 1.78
CA ILE A 45 7.61 -0.84 1.85
C ILE A 45 7.13 -1.63 0.64
N MET A 46 6.32 -2.65 0.90
CA MET A 46 5.74 -3.51 -0.14
C MET A 46 4.25 -3.67 0.12
N ARG A 47 3.44 -3.61 -0.94
CA ARG A 47 1.99 -3.76 -0.88
C ARG A 47 1.51 -4.66 -2.00
N ALA A 48 0.57 -5.54 -1.70
CA ALA A 48 -0.25 -6.22 -2.69
C ALA A 48 -1.60 -5.48 -2.79
N ILE A 49 -2.12 -5.32 -3.99
CA ILE A 49 -3.33 -4.54 -4.24
C ILE A 49 -4.57 -5.35 -3.85
N SER A 50 -5.38 -4.81 -2.92
CA SER A 50 -6.66 -5.36 -2.46
C SER A 50 -7.87 -4.77 -3.17
N ASP A 51 -7.74 -3.56 -3.70
CA ASP A 51 -8.84 -2.81 -4.31
C ASP A 51 -8.28 -1.71 -5.21
N LYS A 52 -9.16 -1.02 -5.93
CA LYS A 52 -8.77 0.00 -6.92
C LYS A 52 -8.73 1.42 -6.38
N ALA A 53 -9.03 1.62 -5.09
CA ALA A 53 -9.15 2.94 -4.46
C ALA A 53 -10.11 3.88 -5.20
N ASP A 54 -11.17 3.35 -5.78
CA ASP A 54 -12.27 4.09 -6.42
C ASP A 54 -13.61 3.58 -5.90
N ASP A 55 -14.69 3.92 -6.60
CA ASP A 55 -16.06 3.71 -6.12
C ASP A 55 -16.43 2.22 -5.92
N SER A 56 -15.60 1.27 -6.37
CA SER A 56 -15.75 -0.17 -6.08
C SER A 56 -15.00 -0.66 -4.84
N ALA A 57 -14.18 0.18 -4.20
CA ALA A 57 -13.25 -0.26 -3.16
C ALA A 57 -13.91 -0.95 -1.96
N THR A 58 -15.11 -0.53 -1.57
CA THR A 58 -15.85 -1.15 -0.45
C THR A 58 -16.33 -2.57 -0.77
N VAL A 59 -16.45 -2.92 -2.05
CA VAL A 59 -16.81 -4.27 -2.51
C VAL A 59 -15.57 -5.09 -2.83
N ASP A 60 -14.59 -4.49 -3.49
CA ASP A 60 -13.35 -5.15 -3.90
C ASP A 60 -12.52 -5.57 -2.67
N TYR A 61 -12.41 -4.70 -1.67
CA TYR A 61 -11.54 -4.94 -0.52
C TYR A 61 -11.89 -6.25 0.22
N PRO A 62 -13.14 -6.48 0.69
CA PRO A 62 -13.50 -7.76 1.32
C PRO A 62 -13.35 -8.98 0.41
N ALA A 63 -13.46 -8.81 -0.92
CA ALA A 63 -13.34 -9.90 -1.88
C ALA A 63 -11.89 -10.33 -2.11
N PHE A 64 -10.94 -9.39 -2.05
CA PHE A 64 -9.56 -9.63 -2.46
C PHE A 64 -8.52 -9.51 -1.33
N GLU A 65 -8.87 -9.00 -0.15
CA GLU A 65 -7.91 -8.85 0.98
C GLU A 65 -7.18 -10.15 1.31
N ALA A 66 -7.91 -11.28 1.31
CA ALA A 66 -7.37 -12.59 1.62
C ALA A 66 -6.36 -13.09 0.56
N GLN A 67 -6.52 -12.68 -0.70
CA GLN A 67 -5.58 -13.00 -1.76
C GLN A 67 -4.39 -12.02 -1.74
N ALA A 68 -4.64 -10.74 -1.48
CA ALA A 68 -3.60 -9.73 -1.36
C ALA A 68 -2.61 -10.10 -0.24
N ILE A 69 -3.09 -10.51 0.94
CA ILE A 69 -2.21 -10.92 2.04
C ILE A 69 -1.39 -12.17 1.70
N LYS A 70 -1.98 -13.18 1.02
CA LYS A 70 -1.24 -14.35 0.53
C LYS A 70 -0.09 -13.95 -0.38
N ASN A 71 -0.37 -13.12 -1.40
CA ASN A 71 0.64 -12.65 -2.33
C ASN A 71 1.75 -11.86 -1.62
N SER A 72 1.38 -10.97 -0.70
CA SER A 72 2.32 -10.16 0.07
C SER A 72 3.26 -11.01 0.93
N VAL A 73 2.72 -12.00 1.65
CA VAL A 73 3.51 -12.90 2.51
C VAL A 73 4.43 -13.79 1.68
N THR A 74 3.94 -14.34 0.56
CA THR A 74 4.77 -15.15 -0.35
C THR A 74 5.98 -14.37 -0.85
N LEU A 75 5.78 -13.15 -1.34
CA LEU A 75 6.87 -12.33 -1.85
C LEU A 75 7.83 -11.89 -0.74
N LEU A 76 7.31 -11.50 0.43
CA LEU A 76 8.14 -11.08 1.57
C LEU A 76 9.06 -12.21 2.02
N THR A 77 8.51 -13.41 2.15
CA THR A 77 9.26 -14.59 2.58
C THR A 77 10.34 -14.96 1.57
N ALA A 78 10.01 -14.89 0.27
CA ALA A 78 10.97 -15.14 -0.80
C ALA A 78 12.10 -14.10 -0.85
N ILE A 79 11.82 -12.83 -0.56
CA ILE A 79 12.83 -11.77 -0.44
C ILE A 79 13.71 -12.03 0.79
N ALA A 80 13.10 -12.26 1.96
CA ALA A 80 13.83 -12.51 3.21
C ALA A 80 14.78 -13.70 3.10
N ALA A 81 14.36 -14.78 2.44
CA ALA A 81 15.20 -15.96 2.21
C ALA A 81 16.43 -15.70 1.33
N LYS A 82 16.45 -14.61 0.55
CA LYS A 82 17.59 -14.21 -0.29
C LYS A 82 18.51 -13.16 0.35
N LEU A 83 18.11 -12.61 1.50
CA LEU A 83 18.87 -11.58 2.23
C LEU A 83 19.81 -12.17 3.29
N GLY A 84 19.75 -13.48 3.52
CA GLY A 84 20.75 -14.25 4.29
C GLY A 84 21.74 -14.97 3.37
#